data_AF-A0A4R5CM72-F1
#
_entry.id   AF-A0A4R5CM72-F1
#
_cell.length_a   1.000
_cell.length_b   1.000
_cell.length_c   1.000
_cell.angle_alpha   90.00
_cell.angle_beta   90.00
_cell.angle_gamma   90.00
#
_symmetry.space_group_name_H-M   'P 1'
#
loop_
_entity.id
_entity.type
_entity.pdbx_description
1 polymer ?
#
loop_
_entity_poly.entity_id
_entity_poly.type
_entity_poly.pdbx_seq_one_letter_code
_entity_poly.pdbx_strand_id
1 'polypeptide(L)'
;MTSPVDPDQPAPRPERPERPERQLRQRARRVVRPEGPPTVPIAIRGSLSGLTADEERRVLDMVLRTGEAMVATGAPVADVTAALLRLAAGFGVTRCQVDITFISIIASIDRDDDPITKVRVINVRTSDYSRLADLFDLVDAAHERKVTLEEAERRLDEVLDAPHPYRRWIVTLALGLMAAGVALLLNGGWLVALVAAATTMLIDRILRMLRRKGLPYLFQQVIGAAIATVVGLAALWAADRFGWSPTLLPPSLIVASGIVVLLAGLSLVGSAEDAIAGYPLTAAARTYEVVLHTIGLVVGIGVMLDLGQRVGIPLTIADPDTLSIPTTIQIISGGMIAGAWGLASYTRARTVPVVVVAGMVAAGVLLLARDLLELGTVASSFLAALVVGLFAGGISERLRTPNLVISVCGITPLLPGLAIYKAMFAMVDSDDIVGGTGMLIGAFATALALAAGVTLGEYLATPLRSEMDRWQRRVNRRARGART
;
A
#
# COMPACT_ATOMS: atom_id res chain seq x y z
N MET A 1 -35.79 64.98 20.01
CA MET A 1 -35.91 65.13 18.55
C MET A 1 -36.93 64.12 18.06
N THR A 2 -38.17 64.56 17.92
CA THR A 2 -39.31 63.80 17.38
C THR A 2 -39.31 63.96 15.86
N SER A 3 -39.19 62.87 15.12
CA SER A 3 -39.30 62.87 13.65
C SER A 3 -40.76 63.10 13.24
N PRO A 4 -41.05 63.94 12.24
CA PRO A 4 -42.42 64.16 11.78
C PRO A 4 -42.91 62.94 10.99
N VAL A 5 -44.16 62.54 11.26
CA VAL A 5 -44.87 61.49 10.52
C VAL A 5 -45.40 62.11 9.23
N ASP A 6 -45.05 61.50 8.11
CA ASP A 6 -45.47 61.85 6.75
C ASP A 6 -46.99 61.58 6.57
N PRO A 7 -47.82 62.57 6.21
CA PRO A 7 -49.27 62.42 6.14
C PRO A 7 -49.79 61.69 4.89
N ASP A 8 -48.92 61.21 3.98
CA ASP A 8 -49.33 60.59 2.70
C ASP A 8 -49.08 59.07 2.60
N GLN A 9 -48.98 58.33 3.71
CA GLN A 9 -48.96 56.86 3.63
C GLN A 9 -50.36 56.28 3.35
N PRO A 10 -50.59 55.63 2.19
CA PRO A 10 -51.86 54.98 1.93
C PRO A 10 -52.01 53.77 2.87
N ALA A 11 -53.20 53.65 3.48
CA ALA A 11 -53.52 52.58 4.42
C ALA A 11 -53.14 51.18 3.87
N PRO A 12 -52.60 50.27 4.70
CA PRO A 12 -52.23 48.94 4.25
C PRO A 12 -53.47 48.23 3.69
N ARG A 13 -53.42 47.89 2.39
CA ARG A 13 -54.48 47.13 1.73
C ARG A 13 -54.65 45.78 2.47
N PRO A 14 -55.88 45.35 2.76
CA PRO A 14 -56.09 44.03 3.37
C PRO A 14 -55.48 42.96 2.45
N GLU A 15 -54.60 42.12 3.01
CA GLU A 15 -54.03 40.98 2.32
C GLU A 15 -55.18 40.10 1.80
N ARG A 16 -55.31 40.00 0.48
CA ARG A 16 -56.28 39.09 -0.13
C ARG A 16 -55.93 37.67 0.34
N PRO A 17 -56.88 36.87 0.85
CA PRO A 17 -56.61 35.50 1.25
C PRO A 17 -55.97 34.76 0.08
N GLU A 18 -54.76 34.24 0.30
CA GLU A 18 -54.04 33.49 -0.73
C GLU A 18 -54.94 32.35 -1.21
N ARG A 19 -55.17 32.29 -2.53
CA ARG A 19 -56.00 31.23 -3.13
C ARG A 19 -55.49 29.87 -2.64
N PRO A 20 -56.36 28.93 -2.20
CA PRO A 20 -55.96 27.65 -1.61
C PRO A 20 -55.01 26.84 -2.52
N GLU A 21 -55.10 27.05 -3.83
CA GLU A 21 -54.22 26.46 -4.84
C GLU A 21 -52.74 26.90 -4.71
N ARG A 22 -52.47 28.13 -4.27
CA ARG A 22 -51.10 28.62 -4.00
C ARG A 22 -50.52 28.01 -2.72
N GLN A 23 -51.35 27.86 -1.67
CA GLN A 23 -50.94 27.20 -0.43
C GLN A 23 -50.69 25.70 -0.66
N LEU A 24 -51.53 25.03 -1.46
CA LEU A 24 -51.31 23.65 -1.89
C LEU A 24 -50.03 23.52 -2.72
N ARG A 25 -49.76 24.44 -3.66
CA ARG A 25 -48.52 24.45 -4.44
C ARG A 25 -47.28 24.72 -3.60
N GLN A 26 -47.35 25.59 -2.59
CA GLN A 26 -46.24 25.84 -1.68
C GLN A 26 -46.00 24.65 -0.76
N ARG A 27 -47.05 24.05 -0.20
CA ARG A 27 -46.95 22.81 0.60
C ARG A 27 -46.40 21.65 -0.23
N ALA A 28 -46.89 21.47 -1.46
CA ALA A 28 -46.34 20.48 -2.40
C ALA A 28 -44.87 20.76 -2.75
N ARG A 29 -44.49 22.03 -2.92
CA ARG A 29 -43.09 22.42 -3.12
C ARG A 29 -42.21 22.08 -1.91
N ARG A 30 -42.70 22.23 -0.68
CA ARG A 30 -41.97 21.82 0.54
C ARG A 30 -41.83 20.31 0.69
N VAL A 31 -42.79 19.54 0.18
CA VAL A 31 -42.71 18.07 0.12
C VAL A 31 -41.71 17.61 -0.94
N VAL A 32 -41.57 18.36 -2.05
CA VAL A 32 -40.70 18.00 -3.18
C VAL A 32 -39.29 18.58 -3.07
N ARG A 33 -39.10 19.73 -2.42
CA ARG A 33 -37.80 20.39 -2.26
C ARG A 33 -37.41 20.46 -0.79
N PRO A 34 -36.23 19.95 -0.41
CA PRO A 34 -35.71 20.18 0.94
C PRO A 34 -35.50 21.68 1.17
N GLU A 35 -35.96 22.18 2.31
CA GLU A 35 -35.86 23.60 2.70
C GLU A 35 -34.51 23.98 3.35
N GLY A 36 -33.55 23.06 3.36
CA GLY A 36 -32.23 23.26 3.95
C GLY A 36 -31.12 23.47 2.92
N PRO A 37 -29.97 24.06 3.33
CA PRO A 37 -28.75 23.96 2.54
C PRO A 37 -28.42 22.49 2.27
N PRO A 38 -27.68 22.18 1.17
CA PRO A 38 -27.39 20.80 0.81
C PRO A 38 -26.74 20.07 1.99
N THR A 39 -27.19 18.84 2.25
CA THR A 39 -26.68 17.96 3.33
C THR A 39 -25.18 17.67 3.18
N VAL A 40 -24.66 17.85 1.97
CA VAL A 40 -23.24 17.84 1.65
C VAL A 40 -22.85 19.21 1.10
N PRO A 41 -21.97 19.98 1.78
CA PRO A 41 -21.47 21.22 1.21
C PRO A 41 -20.66 20.91 -0.06
N ILE A 42 -21.13 21.41 -1.21
CA ILE A 42 -20.45 21.23 -2.51
C ILE A 42 -19.10 21.98 -2.53
N ALA A 43 -19.01 23.10 -1.80
CA ALA A 43 -17.78 23.83 -1.54
C ALA A 43 -17.70 24.16 -0.05
N ILE A 44 -16.64 23.73 0.61
CA ILE A 44 -16.40 24.09 2.01
C ILE A 44 -15.66 25.43 2.00
N ARG A 45 -16.31 26.49 2.50
CA ARG A 45 -15.63 27.74 2.83
C ARG A 45 -14.71 27.47 4.02
N GLY A 46 -13.39 27.35 3.78
CA GLY A 46 -12.42 27.35 4.87
C GLY A 46 -12.27 28.74 5.46
N SER A 47 -11.82 28.84 6.71
CA SER A 47 -11.43 30.13 7.29
C SER A 47 -10.05 30.50 6.77
N LEU A 48 -9.83 31.79 6.55
CA LEU A 48 -8.48 32.31 6.31
C LEU A 48 -7.59 31.94 7.50
N SER A 49 -6.34 31.59 7.21
CA SER A 49 -5.35 31.19 8.23
C SER A 49 -4.99 32.35 9.15
N GLY A 50 -5.16 33.60 8.69
CA GLY A 50 -4.65 34.80 9.36
C GLY A 50 -3.12 34.95 9.29
N LEU A 51 -2.43 34.04 8.57
CA LEU A 51 -0.98 34.01 8.41
C LEU A 51 -0.51 34.89 7.27
N THR A 52 0.75 35.32 7.36
CA THR A 52 1.44 35.99 6.25
C THR A 52 1.65 35.04 5.07
N ALA A 53 1.82 35.58 3.86
CA ALA A 53 2.10 34.76 2.68
C ALA A 53 3.39 33.94 2.82
N ASP A 54 4.38 34.46 3.54
CA ASP A 54 5.65 33.77 3.77
C ASP A 54 5.52 32.61 4.75
N GLU A 55 4.73 32.76 5.82
CA GLU A 55 4.39 31.65 6.72
C GLU A 55 3.62 30.55 6.00
N GLU A 56 2.63 30.91 5.16
CA GLU A 56 1.90 29.94 4.35
C GLU A 56 2.80 29.21 3.34
N ARG A 57 3.78 29.90 2.74
CA ARG A 57 4.79 29.28 1.88
C ARG A 57 5.66 28.28 2.62
N ARG A 58 6.01 28.56 3.88
CA ARG A 58 6.76 27.63 4.76
C ARG A 58 5.90 26.43 5.13
N VAL A 59 4.63 26.64 5.48
CA VAL A 59 3.68 25.53 5.73
C VAL A 59 3.52 24.64 4.49
N LEU A 60 3.38 25.23 3.29
CA LEU A 60 3.35 24.45 2.05
C LEU A 60 4.65 23.68 1.81
N ASP A 61 5.79 24.27 2.13
CA ASP A 61 7.08 23.58 2.02
C ASP A 61 7.15 22.37 2.93
N MET A 62 6.77 22.56 4.20
CA MET A 62 6.68 21.50 5.21
C MET A 62 5.73 20.38 4.78
N VAL A 63 4.55 20.74 4.26
CA VAL A 63 3.56 19.81 3.72
C VAL A 63 4.14 19.01 2.55
N LEU A 64 4.77 19.67 1.57
CA LEU A 64 5.32 18.99 0.40
C LEU A 64 6.52 18.09 0.73
N ARG A 65 7.41 18.53 1.62
CA ARG A 65 8.56 17.73 2.08
C ARG A 65 8.13 16.50 2.86
N THR A 66 7.18 16.67 3.79
CA THR A 66 6.58 15.54 4.52
C THR A 66 5.89 14.59 3.56
N GLY A 67 5.14 15.12 2.60
CA GLY A 67 4.43 14.34 1.59
C GLY A 67 5.37 13.53 0.72
N GLU A 68 6.44 14.16 0.22
CA GLU A 68 7.47 13.48 -0.56
C GLU A 68 8.05 12.32 0.25
N ALA A 69 8.40 12.55 1.51
CA ALA A 69 8.98 11.52 2.38
C ALA A 69 7.99 10.36 2.65
N MET A 70 6.71 10.66 2.88
CA MET A 70 5.70 9.62 3.12
C MET A 70 5.43 8.77 1.86
N VAL A 71 5.29 9.40 0.68
CA VAL A 71 5.09 8.67 -0.58
C VAL A 71 6.35 7.89 -0.95
N ALA A 72 7.54 8.47 -0.74
CA ALA A 72 8.82 7.81 -0.98
C ALA A 72 9.03 6.59 -0.08
N THR A 73 8.50 6.62 1.15
CA THR A 73 8.56 5.48 2.10
C THR A 73 7.46 4.42 1.88
N GLY A 74 6.58 4.64 0.90
CA GLY A 74 5.60 3.65 0.45
C GLY A 74 4.22 3.75 1.09
N ALA A 75 3.87 4.90 1.68
CA ALA A 75 2.52 5.11 2.21
C ALA A 75 1.46 5.22 1.09
N PRO A 76 0.23 4.71 1.30
CA PRO A 76 -0.90 4.89 0.40
C PRO A 76 -1.26 6.37 0.27
N VAL A 77 -1.71 6.75 -0.92
CA VAL A 77 -1.93 8.17 -1.23
C VAL A 77 -3.04 8.78 -0.39
N ALA A 78 -4.06 7.99 -0.05
CA ALA A 78 -5.16 8.41 0.80
C ALA A 78 -4.68 8.81 2.20
N ASP A 79 -3.77 8.03 2.78
CA ASP A 79 -3.23 8.27 4.13
C ASP A 79 -2.29 9.47 4.12
N VAL A 80 -1.46 9.60 3.09
CA VAL A 80 -0.61 10.80 2.90
C VAL A 80 -1.47 12.04 2.76
N THR A 81 -2.48 12.02 1.88
CA THR A 81 -3.36 13.18 1.67
C THR A 81 -4.03 13.59 2.98
N ALA A 82 -4.56 12.62 3.74
CA ALA A 82 -5.13 12.90 5.04
C ALA A 82 -4.09 13.52 5.99
N ALA A 83 -2.90 12.91 6.11
CA ALA A 83 -1.82 13.41 6.95
C ALA A 83 -1.37 14.83 6.59
N LEU A 84 -1.26 15.16 5.31
CA LEU A 84 -0.87 16.48 4.84
C LEU A 84 -1.92 17.55 5.13
N LEU A 85 -3.20 17.22 4.98
CA LEU A 85 -4.30 18.10 5.38
C LEU A 85 -4.34 18.28 6.91
N ARG A 86 -4.02 17.24 7.69
CA ARG A 86 -3.86 17.32 9.16
C ARG A 86 -2.72 18.23 9.58
N LEU A 87 -1.57 18.07 8.93
CA LEU A 87 -0.37 18.86 9.15
C LEU A 87 -0.63 20.34 8.87
N ALA A 88 -1.21 20.67 7.70
CA ALA A 88 -1.56 22.03 7.33
C ALA A 88 -2.53 22.67 8.34
N ALA A 89 -3.57 21.94 8.75
CA ALA A 89 -4.53 22.43 9.72
C ALA A 89 -3.94 22.63 11.13
N GLY A 90 -2.96 21.81 11.52
CA GLY A 90 -2.20 21.96 12.77
C GLY A 90 -1.53 23.33 12.86
N PHE A 91 -1.01 23.84 11.73
CA PHE A 91 -0.42 25.17 11.60
C PHE A 91 -1.43 26.27 11.23
N GLY A 92 -2.74 26.01 11.30
CA GLY A 92 -3.78 27.02 11.05
C GLY A 92 -4.23 27.16 9.59
N VAL A 93 -3.66 26.40 8.66
CA VAL A 93 -4.04 26.44 7.24
C VAL A 93 -5.15 25.42 6.97
N THR A 94 -6.41 25.89 6.90
CA THR A 94 -7.58 25.04 6.66
C THR A 94 -8.06 25.00 5.20
N ARG A 95 -7.65 25.98 4.38
CA ARG A 95 -7.90 26.08 2.93
C ARG A 95 -6.74 25.49 2.09
N CYS A 96 -6.18 24.38 2.54
CA CYS A 96 -5.15 23.64 1.79
C CYS A 96 -5.83 22.59 0.92
N GLN A 97 -5.47 22.56 -0.36
CA GLN A 97 -5.80 21.52 -1.31
C GLN A 97 -4.52 20.75 -1.63
N VAL A 98 -4.61 19.42 -1.67
CA VAL A 98 -3.48 18.54 -1.97
C VAL A 98 -3.93 17.56 -3.04
N ASP A 99 -3.21 17.53 -4.15
CA ASP A 99 -3.34 16.53 -5.20
C ASP A 99 -2.03 15.73 -5.29
N ILE A 100 -2.15 14.41 -5.25
CA ILE A 100 -1.01 13.50 -5.30
C ILE A 100 -1.20 12.58 -6.48
N THR A 101 -0.31 12.70 -7.44
CA THR A 101 -0.19 11.78 -8.57
C THR A 101 0.89 10.75 -8.29
N PHE A 102 1.19 9.92 -9.28
CA PHE A 102 2.24 8.92 -9.16
C PHE A 102 3.65 9.49 -9.02
N ILE A 103 3.90 10.66 -9.61
CA ILE A 103 5.24 11.27 -9.75
C ILE A 103 5.33 12.66 -9.12
N SER A 104 4.21 13.25 -8.66
CA SER A 104 4.21 14.60 -8.14
C SER A 104 3.19 14.80 -7.02
N ILE A 105 3.50 15.74 -6.14
CA ILE A 105 2.61 16.28 -5.12
C ILE A 105 2.40 17.76 -5.45
N ILE A 106 1.16 18.15 -5.59
CA ILE A 106 0.73 19.53 -5.79
C ILE A 106 -0.03 19.95 -4.54
N ALA A 107 0.40 21.04 -3.92
CA ALA A 107 -0.30 21.61 -2.78
C ALA A 107 -0.59 23.08 -3.04
N SER A 108 -1.82 23.50 -2.77
CA SER A 108 -2.30 24.86 -3.01
C SER A 108 -3.04 25.40 -1.80
N ILE A 109 -2.69 26.61 -1.38
CA ILE A 109 -3.47 27.37 -0.39
C ILE A 109 -4.29 28.42 -1.14
N ASP A 110 -5.60 28.37 -0.93
CA ASP A 110 -6.55 29.32 -1.49
C ASP A 110 -6.64 30.54 -0.56
N ARG A 111 -6.25 31.70 -1.10
CA ARG A 111 -6.18 32.99 -0.41
C ARG A 111 -7.13 33.99 -1.10
N ASP A 112 -7.43 35.09 -0.41
CA ASP A 112 -8.29 36.15 -0.98
C ASP A 112 -7.56 37.02 -2.01
N ASP A 113 -6.22 37.04 -1.95
CA ASP A 113 -5.33 37.60 -2.97
C ASP A 113 -4.98 36.51 -4.00
N ASP A 114 -3.70 36.24 -4.21
CA ASP A 114 -3.24 35.21 -5.15
C ASP A 114 -3.05 33.87 -4.44
N PRO A 115 -3.58 32.77 -5.01
CA PRO A 115 -3.34 31.44 -4.46
C PRO A 115 -1.85 31.08 -4.54
N ILE A 116 -1.36 30.37 -3.53
CA ILE A 116 0.02 29.89 -3.51
C ILE A 116 0.01 28.41 -3.82
N THR A 117 0.52 28.03 -4.99
CA THR A 117 0.64 26.63 -5.42
C THR A 117 2.12 26.26 -5.50
N LYS A 118 2.49 25.13 -4.89
CA LYS A 118 3.82 24.54 -5.01
C LYS A 118 3.68 23.10 -5.54
N VAL A 119 4.68 22.70 -6.33
CA VAL A 119 4.76 21.35 -6.90
C VAL A 119 6.07 20.72 -6.46
N ARG A 120 6.02 19.44 -6.10
CA ARG A 120 7.20 18.64 -5.76
C ARG A 120 7.16 17.32 -6.51
N VAL A 121 8.26 16.97 -7.17
CA VAL A 121 8.40 15.72 -7.93
C VAL A 121 8.97 14.64 -7.02
N ILE A 122 8.41 13.45 -7.07
CA ILE A 122 8.84 12.29 -6.30
C ILE A 122 9.80 11.47 -7.18
N ASN A 123 11.07 11.40 -6.78
CA ASN A 123 12.12 10.74 -7.57
C ASN A 123 12.55 9.37 -7.02
N VAL A 124 12.20 9.06 -5.77
CA VAL A 124 12.69 7.87 -5.06
C VAL A 124 11.55 7.16 -4.36
N ARG A 125 11.58 5.83 -4.40
CA ARG A 125 10.69 4.95 -3.62
C ARG A 125 11.48 3.84 -2.97
N THR A 126 11.40 3.75 -1.65
CA THR A 126 12.05 2.71 -0.84
C THR A 126 11.20 2.43 0.39
N SER A 127 10.98 1.18 0.75
CA SER A 127 10.28 0.85 2.00
C SER A 127 11.15 1.17 3.22
N ASP A 128 10.71 2.14 4.02
CA ASP A 128 11.28 2.42 5.36
C ASP A 128 10.15 2.75 6.34
N TYR A 129 9.74 1.73 7.08
CA TYR A 129 8.65 1.84 8.02
C TYR A 129 9.02 2.47 9.37
N SER A 130 10.31 2.62 9.67
CA SER A 130 10.71 3.43 10.84
C SER A 130 10.51 4.90 10.54
N ARG A 131 11.04 5.39 9.42
CA ARG A 131 10.86 6.79 9.02
C ARG A 131 9.40 7.11 8.77
N LEU A 132 8.64 6.21 8.16
CA LEU A 132 7.20 6.41 7.99
C LEU A 132 6.47 6.56 9.33
N ALA A 133 6.82 5.76 10.34
CA ALA A 133 6.27 5.91 11.68
C ALA A 133 6.64 7.25 12.32
N ASP A 134 7.90 7.69 12.17
CA ASP A 134 8.36 8.99 12.69
C ASP A 134 7.65 10.17 12.00
N LEU A 135 7.36 10.07 10.70
CA LEU A 135 6.59 11.07 9.95
C LEU A 135 5.13 11.15 10.42
N PHE A 136 4.48 10.02 10.71
CA PHE A 136 3.14 10.03 11.30
C PHE A 136 3.14 10.63 12.71
N ASP A 137 4.13 10.26 13.54
CA ASP A 137 4.30 10.84 14.88
C ASP A 137 4.47 12.37 14.82
N LEU A 138 5.21 12.88 13.81
CA LEU A 138 5.38 14.32 13.55
C LEU A 138 4.07 15.01 13.13
N VAL A 139 3.31 14.39 12.22
CA VAL A 139 2.01 14.91 11.78
C VAL A 139 1.02 14.98 12.94
N ASP A 140 0.98 13.96 13.79
CA ASP A 140 0.10 13.93 14.95
C ASP A 140 0.50 15.00 15.98
N ALA A 141 1.80 15.17 16.26
CA ALA A 141 2.29 16.22 17.14
C ALA A 141 1.96 17.64 16.63
N ALA A 142 2.07 17.87 15.31
CA ALA A 142 1.71 19.14 14.70
C ALA A 142 0.20 19.38 14.73
N HIS A 143 -0.60 18.35 14.48
CA HIS A 143 -2.06 18.42 14.54
C HIS A 143 -2.57 18.76 15.95
N GLU A 144 -1.97 18.15 16.98
CA GLU A 144 -2.24 18.43 18.39
C GLU A 144 -1.66 19.77 18.89
N ARG A 145 -1.03 20.56 17.99
CA ARG A 145 -0.38 21.85 18.29
C ARG A 145 0.70 21.75 19.38
N LYS A 146 1.38 20.60 19.46
CA LYS A 146 2.47 20.36 20.41
C LYS A 146 3.84 20.84 19.90
N VAL A 147 3.93 21.19 18.62
CA VAL A 147 5.16 21.69 17.98
C VAL A 147 4.88 22.95 17.18
N THR A 148 5.86 23.87 17.16
CA THR A 148 5.84 25.04 16.28
C THR A 148 6.27 24.64 14.87
N LEU A 149 6.06 25.51 13.88
CA LEU A 149 6.48 25.25 12.49
C LEU A 149 7.99 25.03 12.38
N GLU A 150 8.78 25.84 13.09
CA GLU A 150 10.25 25.75 13.12
C GLU A 150 10.74 24.44 13.75
N GLU A 151 10.12 24.03 14.86
CA GLU A 151 10.43 22.76 15.50
C GLU A 151 10.02 21.57 14.62
N ALA A 152 8.93 21.70 13.87
CA ALA A 152 8.49 20.66 12.95
C ALA A 152 9.42 20.53 11.73
N GLU A 153 9.88 21.65 11.15
CA GLU A 153 10.90 21.67 10.09
C GLU A 153 12.19 20.99 10.57
N ARG A 154 12.66 21.34 11.77
CA ARG A 154 13.85 20.73 12.38
C ARG A 154 13.70 19.23 12.60
N ARG A 155 12.55 18.79 13.15
CA ARG A 155 12.26 17.36 13.34
C ARG A 155 12.13 16.61 12.03
N LEU A 156 11.57 17.24 10.99
CA LEU A 156 11.53 16.63 9.67
C LEU A 156 12.95 16.38 9.15
N ASP A 157 13.85 17.35 9.29
CA ASP A 157 15.26 17.19 8.92
C ASP A 157 15.92 16.05 9.70
N GLU A 158 15.67 15.97 11.02
CA GLU A 158 16.17 14.86 11.85
C GLU A 158 15.68 13.49 11.35
N VAL A 159 14.40 13.38 10.96
CA VAL A 159 13.84 12.12 10.43
C VAL A 159 14.42 11.76 9.06
N LEU A 160 14.64 12.76 8.20
CA LEU A 160 15.21 12.55 6.86
C LEU A 160 16.68 12.15 6.93
N ASP A 161 17.45 12.75 7.84
CA ASP A 161 18.88 12.48 8.03
C ASP A 161 19.16 11.30 8.95
N ALA A 162 18.15 10.80 9.67
CA ALA A 162 18.29 9.68 10.60
C ALA A 162 18.94 8.46 9.92
N PRO A 163 19.91 7.78 10.55
CA PRO A 163 20.45 6.55 10.03
C PRO A 163 19.39 5.44 10.04
N HIS A 164 19.54 4.47 9.13
CA HIS A 164 18.64 3.32 9.11
C HIS A 164 18.77 2.51 10.42
N PRO A 165 17.66 1.95 10.96
CA PRO A 165 17.69 1.20 12.22
C PRO A 165 18.61 -0.02 12.20
N TYR A 166 18.80 -0.62 11.02
CA TYR A 166 19.58 -1.84 10.84
C TYR A 166 20.67 -1.64 9.79
N ARG A 167 21.77 -2.37 9.99
CA ARG A 167 22.83 -2.48 8.98
C ARG A 167 22.30 -3.21 7.75
N ARG A 168 22.78 -2.81 6.59
CA ARG A 168 22.32 -3.34 5.28
C ARG A 168 22.42 -4.86 5.13
N TRP A 169 23.37 -5.52 5.81
CA TRP A 169 23.51 -6.99 5.76
C TRP A 169 22.37 -7.72 6.50
N ILE A 170 21.79 -7.09 7.52
CA ILE A 170 20.61 -7.62 8.24
C ILE A 170 19.42 -7.65 7.28
N VAL A 171 19.26 -6.62 6.46
CA VAL A 171 18.22 -6.58 5.41
C VAL A 171 18.44 -7.69 4.40
N THR A 172 19.67 -7.92 3.94
CA THR A 172 19.98 -9.03 3.02
C THR A 172 19.62 -10.38 3.65
N LEU A 173 19.97 -10.59 4.92
CA LEU A 173 19.60 -11.81 5.65
C LEU A 173 18.07 -11.95 5.81
N ALA A 174 17.37 -10.85 6.11
CA ALA A 174 15.92 -10.82 6.20
C ALA A 174 15.25 -11.20 4.88
N LEU A 175 15.73 -10.67 3.75
CA LEU A 175 15.24 -11.04 2.42
C LEU A 175 15.51 -12.52 2.10
N GLY A 176 16.67 -13.06 2.50
CA GLY A 176 16.95 -14.50 2.41
C GLY A 176 16.00 -15.33 3.28
N LEU A 177 15.72 -14.90 4.51
CA LEU A 177 14.75 -15.56 5.40
C LEU A 177 13.32 -15.53 4.82
N MET A 178 12.96 -14.44 4.13
CA MET A 178 11.68 -14.34 3.42
C MET A 178 11.59 -15.39 2.31
N ALA A 179 12.64 -15.54 1.50
CA ALA A 179 12.71 -16.55 0.45
C ALA A 179 12.66 -17.99 1.01
N ALA A 180 13.35 -18.25 2.13
CA ALA A 180 13.22 -19.51 2.86
C ALA A 180 11.78 -19.79 3.30
N GLY A 181 11.08 -18.78 3.83
CA GLY A 181 9.69 -18.93 4.26
C GLY A 181 8.74 -19.18 3.11
N VAL A 182 8.98 -18.55 1.96
CA VAL A 182 8.21 -18.79 0.74
C VAL A 182 8.48 -20.19 0.22
N ALA A 183 9.74 -20.66 0.22
CA ALA A 183 10.06 -22.03 -0.16
C ALA A 183 9.35 -23.07 0.73
N LEU A 184 9.32 -22.85 2.05
CA LEU A 184 8.58 -23.71 2.98
C LEU A 184 7.07 -23.63 2.75
N LEU A 185 6.51 -22.45 2.48
CA LEU A 185 5.11 -22.25 2.16
C LEU A 185 4.70 -22.95 0.85
N LEU A 186 5.61 -23.02 -0.12
CA LEU A 186 5.44 -23.68 -1.42
C LEU A 186 5.86 -25.16 -1.43
N ASN A 187 6.01 -25.80 -0.27
CA ASN A 187 6.33 -27.22 -0.17
C ASN A 187 7.75 -27.62 -0.62
N GLY A 188 8.70 -26.70 -0.68
CA GLY A 188 10.07 -27.00 -1.14
C GLY A 188 10.93 -27.77 -0.12
N GLY A 189 10.50 -27.86 1.13
CA GLY A 189 11.32 -28.42 2.20
C GLY A 189 12.51 -27.53 2.61
N TRP A 190 13.29 -27.98 3.59
CA TRP A 190 14.33 -27.17 4.22
C TRP A 190 15.54 -26.90 3.30
N LEU A 191 15.86 -27.82 2.37
CA LEU A 191 16.98 -27.67 1.46
C LEU A 191 16.68 -26.61 0.38
N VAL A 192 15.48 -26.64 -0.21
CA VAL A 192 15.04 -25.58 -1.13
C VAL A 192 14.99 -24.24 -0.40
N ALA A 193 14.54 -24.22 0.86
CA ALA A 193 14.54 -22.99 1.67
C ALA A 193 15.95 -22.41 1.86
N LEU A 194 16.96 -23.24 2.11
CA LEU A 194 18.35 -22.80 2.22
C LEU A 194 18.90 -22.26 0.88
N VAL A 195 18.65 -22.98 -0.22
CA VAL A 195 19.08 -22.57 -1.56
C VAL A 195 18.39 -21.28 -1.99
N ALA A 196 17.08 -21.16 -1.74
CA ALA A 196 16.31 -19.95 -2.01
C ALA A 196 16.84 -18.76 -1.23
N ALA A 197 17.12 -18.94 0.07
CA ALA A 197 17.71 -17.89 0.90
C ALA A 197 19.06 -17.41 0.35
N ALA A 198 19.97 -18.33 0.05
CA ALA A 198 21.28 -18.00 -0.52
C ALA A 198 21.15 -17.30 -1.89
N THR A 199 20.24 -17.77 -2.74
CA THR A 199 19.96 -17.20 -4.06
C THR A 199 19.43 -15.77 -3.94
N THR A 200 18.45 -15.53 -3.08
CA THR A 200 17.89 -14.20 -2.86
C THR A 200 18.91 -13.24 -2.25
N MET A 201 19.78 -13.71 -1.33
CA MET A 201 20.88 -12.91 -0.80
C MET A 201 21.88 -12.50 -1.88
N LEU A 202 22.20 -13.42 -2.80
CA LEU A 202 23.06 -13.16 -3.96
C LEU A 202 22.42 -12.13 -4.90
N ILE A 203 21.15 -12.33 -5.25
CA ILE A 203 20.37 -11.41 -6.08
C ILE A 203 20.39 -10.02 -5.44
N ASP A 204 20.01 -9.89 -4.17
CA ASP A 204 19.98 -8.62 -3.46
C ASP A 204 21.36 -7.92 -3.49
N ARG A 205 22.44 -8.65 -3.27
CA ARG A 205 23.80 -8.09 -3.29
C ARG A 205 24.19 -7.57 -4.69
N ILE A 206 23.88 -8.34 -5.73
CA ILE A 206 24.15 -7.97 -7.12
C ILE A 206 23.29 -6.76 -7.52
N LEU A 207 21.98 -6.81 -7.29
CA LEU A 207 21.08 -5.72 -7.66
C LEU A 207 21.43 -4.42 -6.92
N ARG A 208 21.89 -4.49 -5.66
CA ARG A 208 22.42 -3.31 -4.95
C ARG A 208 23.68 -2.73 -5.59
N MET A 209 24.56 -3.55 -6.14
CA MET A 209 25.72 -3.08 -6.90
C MET A 209 25.26 -2.40 -8.20
N LEU A 210 24.34 -3.01 -8.94
CA LEU A 210 23.83 -2.51 -10.21
C LEU A 210 23.05 -1.20 -10.04
N ARG A 211 22.24 -1.09 -8.98
CA ARG A 211 21.51 0.14 -8.63
C ARG A 211 22.44 1.31 -8.32
N ARG A 212 23.60 1.06 -7.70
CA ARG A 212 24.64 2.09 -7.50
C ARG A 212 25.28 2.57 -8.80
N LYS A 213 25.20 1.78 -9.87
CA LYS A 213 25.65 2.15 -11.22
C LYS A 213 24.54 2.81 -12.06
N GLY A 214 23.34 3.03 -11.50
CA GLY A 214 22.23 3.70 -12.18
C GLY A 214 21.46 2.82 -13.18
N LEU A 215 21.60 1.49 -13.11
CA LEU A 215 20.87 0.61 -14.02
C LEU A 215 19.34 0.70 -13.78
N PRO A 216 18.50 0.93 -14.81
CA PRO A 216 17.05 0.97 -14.64
C PRO A 216 16.47 -0.32 -14.06
N TYR A 217 15.35 -0.22 -13.33
CA TYR A 217 14.78 -1.32 -12.55
C TYR A 217 14.33 -2.51 -13.41
N LEU A 218 13.85 -2.27 -14.64
CA LEU A 218 13.51 -3.35 -15.58
C LEU A 218 14.70 -4.30 -15.83
N PHE A 219 15.89 -3.76 -16.08
CA PHE A 219 17.09 -4.59 -16.29
C PHE A 219 17.55 -5.28 -15.01
N GLN A 220 17.31 -4.66 -13.84
CA GLN A 220 17.54 -5.31 -12.55
C GLN A 220 16.62 -6.53 -12.38
N GLN A 221 15.36 -6.45 -12.81
CA GLN A 221 14.41 -7.57 -12.81
C GLN A 221 14.90 -8.72 -13.71
N VAL A 222 15.30 -8.41 -14.96
CA VAL A 222 15.87 -9.39 -15.89
C VAL A 222 17.06 -10.14 -15.28
N ILE A 223 18.01 -9.40 -14.68
CA ILE A 223 19.22 -9.99 -14.10
C ILE A 223 18.90 -10.80 -12.84
N GLY A 224 18.00 -10.31 -11.98
CA GLY A 224 17.57 -11.03 -10.78
C GLY A 224 16.88 -12.35 -11.11
N ALA A 225 15.96 -12.34 -12.09
CA ALA A 225 15.34 -13.54 -12.63
C ALA A 225 16.37 -14.50 -13.23
N ALA A 226 17.29 -13.98 -14.05
CA ALA A 226 18.33 -14.81 -14.67
C ALA A 226 19.20 -15.53 -13.64
N ILE A 227 19.61 -14.84 -12.56
CA ILE A 227 20.38 -15.46 -11.47
C ILE A 227 19.59 -16.59 -10.82
N ALA A 228 18.31 -16.37 -10.50
CA ALA A 228 17.46 -17.40 -9.90
C ALA A 228 17.33 -18.62 -10.82
N THR A 229 17.12 -18.40 -12.12
CA THR A 229 17.03 -19.47 -13.12
C THR A 229 18.33 -20.24 -13.26
N VAL A 230 19.48 -19.55 -13.29
CA VAL A 230 20.79 -20.21 -13.34
C VAL A 230 21.00 -21.11 -12.13
N VAL A 231 20.62 -20.68 -10.93
CA VAL A 231 20.71 -21.54 -9.74
C VAL A 231 19.78 -22.75 -9.84
N GLY A 232 18.54 -22.57 -10.34
CA GLY A 232 17.62 -23.68 -10.59
C GLY A 232 18.16 -24.69 -11.62
N LEU A 233 18.74 -24.20 -12.72
CA LEU A 233 19.38 -25.03 -13.75
C LEU A 233 20.63 -25.74 -13.22
N ALA A 234 21.44 -25.07 -12.40
CA ALA A 234 22.60 -25.67 -11.76
C ALA A 234 22.18 -26.79 -10.79
N ALA A 235 21.04 -26.64 -10.09
CA ALA A 235 20.48 -27.69 -9.25
C ALA A 235 20.03 -28.91 -10.07
N LEU A 236 19.39 -28.71 -11.23
CA LEU A 236 19.06 -29.82 -12.15
C LEU A 236 20.31 -30.55 -12.63
N TRP A 237 21.28 -29.79 -13.11
CA TRP A 237 22.52 -30.34 -13.63
C TRP A 237 23.28 -31.13 -12.56
N ALA A 238 23.31 -30.62 -11.32
CA ALA A 238 23.90 -31.33 -10.20
C ALA A 238 23.12 -32.61 -9.87
N ALA A 239 21.78 -32.57 -9.89
CA ALA A 239 20.97 -33.74 -9.62
C ALA A 239 21.21 -34.87 -10.63
N ASP A 240 21.28 -34.54 -11.93
CA ASP A 240 21.63 -35.48 -12.99
C ASP A 240 23.06 -36.04 -12.81
N ARG A 241 24.04 -35.17 -12.53
CA ARG A 241 25.45 -35.56 -12.41
C ARG A 241 25.77 -36.40 -11.18
N PHE A 242 25.07 -36.17 -10.06
CA PHE A 242 25.29 -36.85 -8.77
C PHE A 242 24.23 -37.93 -8.47
N GLY A 243 23.25 -38.13 -9.36
CA GLY A 243 22.17 -39.10 -9.16
C GLY A 243 21.23 -38.74 -8.00
N TRP A 244 21.09 -37.47 -7.64
CA TRP A 244 20.15 -37.04 -6.61
C TRP A 244 18.73 -37.09 -7.17
N SER A 245 17.76 -37.42 -6.31
CA SER A 245 16.36 -37.34 -6.72
C SER A 245 16.01 -35.88 -7.10
N PRO A 246 15.46 -35.63 -8.31
CA PRO A 246 15.04 -34.28 -8.74
C PRO A 246 14.00 -33.65 -7.80
N THR A 247 13.31 -34.48 -7.02
CA THR A 247 12.33 -34.04 -6.00
C THR A 247 12.95 -33.36 -4.78
N LEU A 248 14.27 -33.51 -4.55
CA LEU A 248 14.97 -32.87 -3.43
C LEU A 248 15.17 -31.37 -3.66
N LEU A 249 15.37 -30.97 -4.92
CA LEU A 249 15.62 -29.59 -5.33
C LEU A 249 14.82 -29.24 -6.59
N PRO A 250 13.47 -29.15 -6.52
CA PRO A 250 12.65 -28.79 -7.66
C PRO A 250 13.03 -27.39 -8.17
N PRO A 251 13.42 -27.24 -9.45
CA PRO A 251 13.90 -25.96 -9.97
C PRO A 251 12.82 -24.90 -9.99
N SER A 252 11.58 -25.31 -10.29
CA SER A 252 10.40 -24.45 -10.25
C SER A 252 10.22 -23.79 -8.88
N LEU A 253 10.44 -24.53 -7.79
CA LEU A 253 10.36 -24.02 -6.42
C LEU A 253 11.55 -23.14 -6.07
N ILE A 254 12.78 -23.51 -6.47
CA ILE A 254 13.98 -22.68 -6.27
C ILE A 254 13.81 -21.33 -6.95
N VAL A 255 13.37 -21.31 -8.22
CA VAL A 255 13.17 -20.08 -8.97
C VAL A 255 12.03 -19.27 -8.36
N ALA A 256 10.86 -19.88 -8.13
CA ALA A 256 9.69 -19.20 -7.58
C ALA A 256 9.95 -18.55 -6.21
N SER A 257 10.63 -19.26 -5.31
CA SER A 257 10.98 -18.75 -3.98
C SER A 257 12.17 -17.80 -4.01
N GLY A 258 13.15 -18.00 -4.90
CA GLY A 258 14.32 -17.14 -5.04
C GLY A 258 14.00 -15.75 -5.62
N ILE A 259 13.02 -15.65 -6.51
CA ILE A 259 12.59 -14.37 -7.11
C ILE A 259 11.53 -13.64 -6.26
N VAL A 260 11.07 -14.19 -5.13
CA VAL A 260 9.90 -13.65 -4.42
C VAL A 260 10.04 -12.17 -4.01
N VAL A 261 11.26 -11.73 -3.69
CA VAL A 261 11.60 -10.34 -3.36
C VAL A 261 11.45 -9.39 -4.55
N LEU A 262 11.55 -9.94 -5.77
CA LEU A 262 11.43 -9.19 -7.01
C LEU A 262 9.97 -9.08 -7.48
N LEU A 263 9.09 -9.93 -6.96
CA LEU A 263 7.70 -10.00 -7.36
C LEU A 263 6.93 -8.75 -6.92
N ALA A 264 6.07 -8.27 -7.81
CA ALA A 264 5.34 -7.02 -7.64
C ALA A 264 4.04 -7.17 -6.83
N GLY A 265 3.95 -8.16 -5.93
CA GLY A 265 2.75 -8.48 -5.17
C GLY A 265 2.29 -7.33 -4.27
N LEU A 266 3.23 -6.68 -3.57
CA LEU A 266 2.92 -5.56 -2.68
C LEU A 266 2.48 -4.33 -3.48
N SER A 267 3.14 -4.05 -4.60
CA SER A 267 2.76 -2.97 -5.50
C SER A 267 1.35 -3.18 -6.07
N LEU A 268 0.98 -4.43 -6.38
CA LEU A 268 -0.36 -4.72 -6.86
C LEU A 268 -1.41 -4.47 -5.77
N VAL A 269 -1.21 -4.95 -4.54
CA VAL A 269 -2.14 -4.68 -3.43
C VAL A 269 -2.25 -3.17 -3.16
N GLY A 270 -1.13 -2.46 -3.08
CA GLY A 270 -1.17 -1.01 -2.91
C GLY A 270 -1.92 -0.31 -4.05
N SER A 271 -1.79 -0.78 -5.29
CA SER A 271 -2.53 -0.19 -6.42
C SER A 271 -4.04 -0.39 -6.27
N ALA A 272 -4.46 -1.55 -5.74
CA ALA A 272 -5.85 -1.80 -5.40
C ALA A 272 -6.33 -0.94 -4.22
N GLU A 273 -5.49 -0.70 -3.20
CA GLU A 273 -5.80 0.23 -2.10
C GLU A 273 -6.04 1.66 -2.60
N ASP A 274 -5.14 2.16 -3.45
CA ASP A 274 -5.28 3.50 -4.04
C ASP A 274 -6.52 3.57 -4.95
N ALA A 275 -6.84 2.51 -5.70
CA ALA A 275 -8.05 2.45 -6.52
C ALA A 275 -9.33 2.50 -5.67
N ILE A 276 -9.41 1.68 -4.61
CA ILE A 276 -10.53 1.67 -3.66
C ILE A 276 -10.68 3.04 -2.98
N ALA A 277 -9.57 3.69 -2.67
CA ALA A 277 -9.56 4.97 -1.98
C ALA A 277 -9.84 6.18 -2.89
N GLY A 278 -10.02 5.98 -4.21
CA GLY A 278 -10.39 7.04 -5.15
C GLY A 278 -9.22 7.72 -5.85
N TYR A 279 -8.04 7.09 -5.91
CA TYR A 279 -6.83 7.60 -6.57
C TYR A 279 -6.47 6.77 -7.83
N PRO A 280 -7.28 6.85 -8.91
CA PRO A 280 -7.14 5.97 -10.08
C PRO A 280 -5.85 6.21 -10.87
N LEU A 281 -5.34 7.45 -10.94
CA LEU A 281 -4.10 7.76 -11.69
C LEU A 281 -2.89 7.08 -11.05
N THR A 282 -2.79 7.14 -9.72
CA THR A 282 -1.72 6.46 -8.97
C THR A 282 -1.86 4.94 -9.06
N ALA A 283 -3.09 4.42 -8.92
CA ALA A 283 -3.37 3.00 -9.06
C ALA A 283 -2.99 2.47 -10.46
N ALA A 284 -3.36 3.18 -11.52
CA ALA A 284 -3.04 2.80 -12.90
C ALA A 284 -1.53 2.81 -13.15
N ALA A 285 -0.82 3.84 -12.67
CA ALA A 285 0.63 3.93 -12.82
C ALA A 285 1.37 2.82 -12.04
N ARG A 286 0.94 2.49 -10.81
CA ARG A 286 1.51 1.38 -10.05
C ARG A 286 1.22 0.02 -10.69
N THR A 287 0.03 -0.16 -11.26
CA THR A 287 -0.33 -1.36 -12.02
C THR A 287 0.53 -1.51 -13.27
N TYR A 288 0.78 -0.40 -13.98
CA TYR A 288 1.69 -0.40 -15.13
C TYR A 288 3.12 -0.80 -14.74
N GLU A 289 3.67 -0.28 -13.63
CA GLU A 289 4.98 -0.71 -13.12
C GLU A 289 5.01 -2.21 -12.79
N VAL A 290 3.97 -2.75 -12.16
CA VAL A 290 3.83 -4.18 -11.85
C VAL A 290 3.97 -5.02 -13.12
N VAL A 291 3.24 -4.66 -14.18
CA VAL A 291 3.28 -5.37 -15.46
C VAL A 291 4.66 -5.26 -16.11
N LEU A 292 5.18 -4.03 -16.22
CA LEU A 292 6.47 -3.75 -16.83
C LEU A 292 7.61 -4.54 -16.15
N HIS A 293 7.64 -4.56 -14.82
CA HIS A 293 8.67 -5.25 -14.05
C HIS A 293 8.51 -6.77 -14.10
N THR A 294 7.27 -7.28 -14.16
CA THR A 294 7.02 -8.72 -14.34
C THR A 294 7.47 -9.21 -15.71
N ILE A 295 7.29 -8.41 -16.78
CA ILE A 295 7.84 -8.74 -18.10
C ILE A 295 9.37 -8.90 -18.02
N GLY A 296 10.06 -8.04 -17.27
CA GLY A 296 11.49 -8.19 -17.00
C GLY A 296 11.85 -9.54 -16.40
N LEU A 297 11.07 -10.03 -15.41
CA LEU A 297 11.28 -11.36 -14.83
C LEU A 297 11.09 -12.48 -15.86
N VAL A 298 10.01 -12.43 -16.62
CA VAL A 298 9.70 -13.44 -17.65
C VAL A 298 10.79 -13.50 -18.72
N VAL A 299 11.25 -12.34 -19.20
CA VAL A 299 12.37 -12.26 -20.16
C VAL A 299 13.65 -12.85 -19.56
N GLY A 300 13.99 -12.49 -18.31
CA GLY A 300 15.19 -13.02 -17.63
C GLY A 300 15.15 -14.54 -17.46
N ILE A 301 13.99 -15.11 -17.15
CA ILE A 301 13.80 -16.55 -17.00
C ILE A 301 13.86 -17.23 -18.37
N GLY A 302 13.07 -16.77 -19.35
CA GLY A 302 13.01 -17.36 -20.69
C GLY A 302 14.37 -17.41 -21.40
N VAL A 303 15.16 -16.34 -21.33
CA VAL A 303 16.51 -16.30 -21.92
C VAL A 303 17.43 -17.35 -21.28
N MET A 304 17.36 -17.52 -19.95
CA MET A 304 18.20 -18.52 -19.27
C MET A 304 17.71 -19.95 -19.51
N LEU A 305 16.40 -20.17 -19.64
CA LEU A 305 15.85 -21.48 -20.00
C LEU A 305 16.26 -21.89 -21.42
N ASP A 306 16.16 -20.99 -22.41
CA ASP A 306 16.65 -21.24 -23.79
C ASP A 306 18.15 -21.58 -23.78
N LEU A 307 18.96 -20.82 -23.03
CA LEU A 307 20.39 -21.13 -22.89
C LEU A 307 20.63 -22.49 -22.22
N GLY A 308 19.84 -22.85 -21.20
CA GLY A 308 19.90 -24.15 -20.53
C GLY A 308 19.57 -25.32 -21.45
N GLN A 309 18.55 -25.16 -22.31
CA GLN A 309 18.18 -26.16 -23.31
C GLN A 309 19.30 -26.38 -24.33
N ARG A 310 19.95 -25.32 -24.81
CA ARG A 310 21.09 -25.42 -25.74
C ARG A 310 22.29 -26.15 -25.14
N VAL A 311 22.46 -26.10 -23.82
CA VAL A 311 23.50 -26.82 -23.09
C VAL A 311 23.10 -28.28 -22.76
N GLY A 312 21.87 -28.69 -23.10
CA GLY A 312 21.39 -30.06 -22.97
C GLY A 312 20.88 -30.43 -21.58
N ILE A 313 20.49 -29.46 -20.74
CA ILE A 313 19.90 -29.73 -19.43
C ILE A 313 18.46 -30.22 -19.63
N PRO A 314 18.10 -31.46 -19.21
CA PRO A 314 16.73 -31.94 -19.33
C PRO A 314 15.81 -31.14 -18.42
N LEU A 315 14.98 -30.27 -19.01
CA LEU A 315 13.99 -29.49 -18.27
C LEU A 315 12.80 -30.37 -17.93
N THR A 316 12.85 -31.03 -16.78
CA THR A 316 11.66 -31.65 -16.18
C THR A 316 11.04 -30.65 -15.21
N ILE A 317 9.92 -30.05 -15.62
CA ILE A 317 9.07 -29.27 -14.73
C ILE A 317 8.35 -30.28 -13.84
N ALA A 318 8.82 -30.43 -12.60
CA ALA A 318 8.12 -31.23 -11.61
C ALA A 318 6.91 -30.43 -11.09
N ASP A 319 5.73 -31.05 -11.15
CA ASP A 319 4.50 -30.54 -10.52
C ASP A 319 4.65 -30.55 -8.99
N PRO A 320 4.46 -29.42 -8.28
CA PRO A 320 4.72 -29.32 -6.84
C PRO A 320 3.76 -30.08 -5.90
N ASP A 321 2.86 -30.92 -6.40
CA ASP A 321 1.67 -31.37 -5.65
C ASP A 321 1.87 -32.65 -4.80
N THR A 322 3.10 -33.16 -4.63
CA THR A 322 3.31 -34.51 -4.09
C THR A 322 3.48 -34.63 -2.57
N LEU A 323 3.48 -33.56 -1.78
CA LEU A 323 3.64 -33.65 -0.32
C LEU A 323 2.63 -32.75 0.44
N SER A 324 1.83 -33.34 1.33
CA SER A 324 0.95 -32.57 2.22
C SER A 324 1.76 -31.96 3.36
N ILE A 325 1.95 -30.64 3.32
CA ILE A 325 2.63 -29.92 4.40
C ILE A 325 1.72 -29.84 5.63
N PRO A 326 2.22 -30.13 6.84
CA PRO A 326 1.50 -29.82 8.07
C PRO A 326 1.05 -28.36 8.12
N THR A 327 -0.23 -28.12 8.42
CA THR A 327 -0.82 -26.77 8.55
C THR A 327 0.01 -25.87 9.47
N THR A 328 0.65 -26.44 10.49
CA THR A 328 1.56 -25.75 11.40
C THR A 328 2.75 -25.10 10.69
N ILE A 329 3.38 -25.78 9.73
CA ILE A 329 4.53 -25.24 8.99
C ILE A 329 4.08 -24.09 8.10
N GLN A 330 2.89 -24.17 7.48
CA GLN A 330 2.35 -23.10 6.65
C GLN A 330 2.08 -21.83 7.49
N ILE A 331 1.50 -21.99 8.69
CA ILE A 331 1.27 -20.87 9.62
C ILE A 331 2.59 -20.25 10.07
N ILE A 332 3.56 -21.06 10.50
CA ILE A 332 4.88 -20.58 10.92
C ILE A 332 5.60 -19.88 9.77
N SER A 333 5.51 -20.42 8.55
CA SER A 333 6.08 -19.81 7.35
C SER A 333 5.45 -18.45 7.05
N GLY A 334 4.14 -18.31 7.22
CA GLY A 334 3.45 -17.01 7.13
C GLY A 334 4.00 -15.98 8.12
N GLY A 335 4.19 -16.37 9.38
CA GLY A 335 4.83 -15.51 10.38
C GLY A 335 6.27 -15.15 10.02
N MET A 336 7.05 -16.12 9.52
CA MET A 336 8.43 -15.92 9.13
C MET A 336 8.56 -14.95 7.95
N ILE A 337 7.70 -15.09 6.92
CA ILE A 337 7.65 -14.19 5.76
C ILE A 337 7.30 -12.77 6.21
N ALA A 338 6.26 -12.60 7.04
CA ALA A 338 5.84 -11.30 7.54
C ALA A 338 6.95 -10.62 8.37
N GLY A 339 7.55 -11.35 9.32
CA GLY A 339 8.64 -10.84 10.15
C GLY A 339 9.90 -10.48 9.35
N ALA A 340 10.23 -11.31 8.37
CA ALA A 340 11.33 -11.08 7.43
C ALA A 340 11.11 -9.81 6.59
N TRP A 341 9.91 -9.62 6.03
CA TRP A 341 9.56 -8.39 5.31
C TRP A 341 9.56 -7.16 6.21
N GLY A 342 9.04 -7.27 7.44
CA GLY A 342 9.08 -6.20 8.43
C GLY A 342 10.51 -5.76 8.75
N LEU A 343 11.42 -6.72 8.95
CA LEU A 343 12.84 -6.42 9.16
C LEU A 343 13.51 -5.83 7.92
N ALA A 344 13.19 -6.36 6.72
CA ALA A 344 13.71 -5.86 5.46
C ALA A 344 13.24 -4.43 5.13
N SER A 345 12.05 -4.06 5.60
CA SER A 345 11.44 -2.73 5.45
C SER A 345 11.76 -1.78 6.63
N TYR A 346 12.76 -2.12 7.45
CA TYR A 346 13.25 -1.32 8.57
C TYR A 346 12.21 -1.02 9.67
N THR A 347 11.22 -1.88 9.88
CA THR A 347 10.29 -1.75 11.00
C THR A 347 11.04 -1.80 12.34
N ARG A 348 10.60 -0.99 13.33
CA ARG A 348 11.19 -0.95 14.68
C ARG A 348 11.21 -2.36 15.31
N ALA A 349 12.29 -2.72 16.02
CA ALA A 349 12.51 -4.08 16.54
C ALA A 349 11.36 -4.58 17.44
N ARG A 350 10.76 -3.68 18.23
CA ARG A 350 9.61 -3.96 19.10
C ARG A 350 8.34 -4.37 18.35
N THR A 351 8.21 -4.01 17.07
CA THR A 351 7.03 -4.28 16.24
C THR A 351 7.19 -5.60 15.47
N VAL A 352 8.41 -6.10 15.29
CA VAL A 352 8.68 -7.36 14.56
C VAL A 352 7.89 -8.56 15.12
N PRO A 353 7.84 -8.81 16.44
CA PRO A 353 7.04 -9.93 16.98
C PRO A 353 5.55 -9.82 16.64
N VAL A 354 5.01 -8.60 16.61
CA VAL A 354 3.59 -8.36 16.31
C VAL A 354 3.30 -8.61 14.84
N VAL A 355 4.23 -8.23 13.96
CA VAL A 355 4.15 -8.52 12.54
C VAL A 355 4.24 -10.03 12.26
N VAL A 356 5.10 -10.76 12.98
CA VAL A 356 5.16 -12.23 12.90
C VAL A 356 3.82 -12.85 13.28
N VAL A 357 3.22 -12.40 14.38
CA VAL A 357 1.88 -12.87 14.79
C VAL A 357 0.83 -12.51 13.73
N ALA A 358 0.85 -11.30 13.17
CA ALA A 358 -0.07 -10.92 12.10
C ALA A 358 0.06 -11.83 10.87
N GLY A 359 1.30 -12.21 10.48
CA GLY A 359 1.54 -13.15 9.38
C GLY A 359 1.06 -14.58 9.68
N MET A 360 1.22 -15.05 10.92
CA MET A 360 0.68 -16.34 11.35
C MET A 360 -0.86 -16.33 11.34
N VAL A 361 -1.48 -15.25 11.81
CA VAL A 361 -2.93 -15.05 11.76
C VAL A 361 -3.43 -15.02 10.32
N ALA A 362 -2.73 -14.30 9.43
CA ALA A 362 -3.06 -14.23 8.01
C ALA A 362 -3.08 -15.63 7.36
N ALA A 363 -2.00 -16.41 7.56
CA ALA A 363 -1.90 -17.76 7.04
C ALA A 363 -2.93 -18.71 7.66
N GLY A 364 -3.13 -18.64 8.98
CA GLY A 364 -4.09 -19.48 9.69
C GLY A 364 -5.54 -19.23 9.27
N VAL A 365 -5.95 -17.96 9.15
CA VAL A 365 -7.30 -17.60 8.68
C VAL A 365 -7.50 -17.98 7.22
N LEU A 366 -6.48 -17.83 6.37
CA LEU A 366 -6.56 -18.28 4.98
C LEU A 366 -6.83 -19.78 4.89
N LEU A 367 -6.09 -20.59 5.66
CA LEU A 367 -6.25 -22.05 5.69
C LEU A 367 -7.60 -22.46 6.27
N LEU A 368 -8.01 -21.84 7.39
CA LEU A 368 -9.33 -22.06 7.97
C LEU A 368 -10.45 -21.75 6.97
N ALA A 369 -10.36 -20.64 6.25
CA ALA A 369 -11.37 -20.24 5.26
C ALA A 369 -11.40 -21.16 4.03
N ARG A 370 -10.24 -21.66 3.58
CA ARG A 370 -10.16 -22.60 2.46
C ARG A 370 -10.64 -24.00 2.84
N ASP A 371 -10.16 -24.53 3.97
CA ASP A 371 -10.31 -25.94 4.30
C ASP A 371 -11.62 -26.25 5.05
N LEU A 372 -12.10 -25.32 5.91
CA LEU A 372 -13.34 -25.54 6.68
C LEU A 372 -14.56 -24.86 6.08
N LEU A 373 -14.38 -23.70 5.43
CA LEU A 373 -15.50 -22.95 4.84
C LEU A 373 -15.62 -23.15 3.32
N GLU A 374 -14.73 -23.95 2.71
CA GLU A 374 -14.66 -24.24 1.27
C GLU A 374 -14.68 -22.97 0.39
N LEU A 375 -14.14 -21.87 0.92
CA LEU A 375 -14.11 -20.60 0.22
C LEU A 375 -12.97 -20.55 -0.80
N GLY A 376 -13.29 -20.02 -2.00
CA GLY A 376 -12.29 -19.77 -3.02
C GLY A 376 -11.19 -18.81 -2.56
N THR A 377 -10.03 -18.85 -3.23
CA THR A 377 -8.83 -18.09 -2.85
C THR A 377 -9.06 -16.59 -2.64
N VAL A 378 -9.94 -15.96 -3.43
CA VAL A 378 -10.28 -14.54 -3.30
C VAL A 378 -11.01 -14.25 -1.99
N ALA A 379 -12.06 -15.02 -1.67
CA ALA A 379 -12.85 -14.85 -0.46
C ALA A 379 -12.02 -15.17 0.81
N SER A 380 -11.20 -16.21 0.76
CA SER A 380 -10.29 -16.57 1.85
C SER A 380 -9.23 -15.48 2.09
N SER A 381 -8.69 -14.88 1.02
CA SER A 381 -7.74 -13.77 1.12
C SER A 381 -8.39 -12.53 1.72
N PHE A 382 -9.64 -12.23 1.33
CA PHE A 382 -10.42 -11.13 1.91
C PHE A 382 -10.62 -11.32 3.42
N LEU A 383 -11.06 -12.50 3.86
CA LEU A 383 -11.26 -12.79 5.29
C LEU A 383 -9.96 -12.70 6.09
N ALA A 384 -8.87 -13.25 5.56
CA ALA A 384 -7.56 -13.15 6.20
C ALA A 384 -7.11 -11.70 6.35
N ALA A 385 -7.20 -10.90 5.28
CA ALA A 385 -6.87 -9.48 5.30
C ALA A 385 -7.78 -8.67 6.24
N LEU A 386 -9.06 -8.99 6.31
CA LEU A 386 -10.02 -8.38 7.24
C LEU A 386 -9.59 -8.57 8.70
N VAL A 387 -9.25 -9.81 9.06
CA VAL A 387 -8.78 -10.14 10.41
C VAL A 387 -7.45 -9.46 10.71
N VAL A 388 -6.52 -9.44 9.75
CA VAL A 388 -5.24 -8.75 9.90
C VAL A 388 -5.43 -7.23 10.08
N GLY A 389 -6.33 -6.60 9.32
CA GLY A 389 -6.65 -5.18 9.46
C GLY A 389 -7.27 -4.85 10.81
N LEU A 390 -8.19 -5.70 11.29
CA LEU A 390 -8.78 -5.57 12.63
C LEU A 390 -7.73 -5.71 13.74
N PHE A 391 -6.84 -6.70 13.61
CA PHE A 391 -5.74 -6.95 14.53
C PHE A 391 -4.74 -5.78 14.57
N ALA A 392 -4.35 -5.27 13.40
CA ALA A 392 -3.47 -4.11 13.26
C ALA A 392 -4.09 -2.87 13.92
N GLY A 393 -5.37 -2.62 13.67
CA GLY A 393 -6.10 -1.50 14.25
C GLY A 393 -6.16 -1.55 15.78
N GLY A 394 -6.44 -2.71 16.37
CA GLY A 394 -6.55 -2.87 17.83
C GLY A 394 -5.23 -2.78 18.61
N ILE A 395 -4.09 -3.06 17.97
CA ILE A 395 -2.76 -3.09 18.64
C ILE A 395 -1.92 -1.84 18.36
N SER A 396 -2.14 -1.17 17.23
CA SER A 396 -1.38 -0.01 16.77
C SER A 396 -1.11 1.07 17.83
N GLU A 397 -2.15 1.46 18.58
CA GLU A 397 -2.07 2.51 19.60
C GLU A 397 -1.13 2.14 20.75
N ARG A 398 -1.18 0.87 21.19
CA ARG A 398 -0.34 0.36 22.28
C ARG A 398 1.14 0.37 21.90
N LEU A 399 1.44 0.20 20.61
CA LEU A 399 2.81 0.12 20.10
C LEU A 399 3.32 1.43 19.50
N ARG A 400 2.51 2.48 19.43
CA ARG A 400 2.80 3.74 18.72
C ARG A 400 3.45 3.45 17.36
N THR A 401 2.75 2.65 16.57
CA THR A 401 3.18 2.25 15.22
C THR A 401 1.98 2.38 14.28
N PRO A 402 2.14 2.96 13.08
CA PRO A 402 1.04 3.08 12.12
C PRO A 402 0.45 1.71 11.76
N ASN A 403 -0.89 1.62 11.65
CA ASN A 403 -1.59 0.39 11.28
C ASN A 403 -1.04 -0.24 10.03
N LEU A 404 -0.80 0.63 9.03
CA LEU A 404 -0.23 0.30 7.74
C LEU A 404 0.98 -0.63 7.84
N VAL A 405 1.89 -0.35 8.77
CA VAL A 405 3.11 -1.15 8.93
C VAL A 405 2.78 -2.57 9.35
N ILE A 406 1.83 -2.73 10.27
CA ILE A 406 1.41 -4.04 10.78
C ILE A 406 0.58 -4.78 9.72
N SER A 407 -0.37 -4.08 9.09
CA SER A 407 -1.28 -4.67 8.11
C SER A 407 -0.53 -5.11 6.85
N VAL A 408 0.26 -4.22 6.24
CA VAL A 408 1.06 -4.52 5.04
C VAL A 408 2.05 -5.65 5.27
N CYS A 409 2.80 -5.62 6.37
CA CYS A 409 3.73 -6.72 6.66
C CYS A 409 2.97 -8.02 6.98
N GLY A 410 1.84 -7.95 7.69
CA GLY A 410 1.03 -9.12 8.05
C GLY A 410 0.42 -9.83 6.84
N ILE A 411 -0.04 -9.09 5.82
CA ILE A 411 -0.60 -9.68 4.59
C ILE A 411 0.46 -10.11 3.58
N THR A 412 1.75 -9.83 3.81
CA THR A 412 2.85 -10.15 2.89
C THR A 412 2.87 -11.62 2.42
N PRO A 413 2.59 -12.63 3.27
CA PRO A 413 2.54 -14.03 2.84
C PRO A 413 1.44 -14.35 1.83
N LEU A 414 0.40 -13.52 1.77
CA LEU A 414 -0.79 -13.71 0.92
C LEU A 414 -0.69 -13.00 -0.42
N LEU A 415 0.38 -12.23 -0.64
CA LEU A 415 0.50 -11.38 -1.82
C LEU A 415 0.52 -12.22 -3.11
N PRO A 416 -0.22 -11.82 -4.14
CA PRO A 416 -0.38 -12.61 -5.36
C PRO A 416 0.80 -12.49 -6.34
N GLY A 417 1.98 -12.07 -5.86
CA GLY A 417 3.14 -11.83 -6.73
C GLY A 417 3.53 -13.06 -7.56
N LEU A 418 3.44 -14.26 -6.97
CA LEU A 418 3.74 -15.50 -7.67
C LEU A 418 2.69 -15.83 -8.75
N ALA A 419 1.43 -15.49 -8.50
CA ALA A 419 0.35 -15.70 -9.47
C ALA A 419 0.51 -14.78 -10.69
N ILE A 420 0.92 -13.52 -10.50
CA ILE A 420 1.22 -12.59 -11.60
C ILE A 420 2.36 -13.14 -12.46
N TYR A 421 3.44 -13.61 -11.82
CA TYR A 421 4.55 -14.23 -12.53
C TYR A 421 4.10 -15.45 -13.33
N LYS A 422 3.41 -16.41 -12.70
CA LYS A 422 2.92 -17.63 -13.38
C LYS A 422 2.00 -17.30 -14.54
N ALA A 423 1.11 -16.32 -14.37
CA ALA A 423 0.23 -15.83 -15.41
C ALA A 423 1.01 -15.32 -16.63
N MET A 424 1.96 -14.40 -16.41
CA MET A 424 2.76 -13.83 -17.50
C MET A 424 3.69 -14.86 -18.13
N PHE A 425 4.26 -15.76 -17.34
CA PHE A 425 5.11 -16.83 -17.83
C PHE A 425 4.32 -17.79 -18.74
N ALA A 426 3.11 -18.20 -18.33
CA ALA A 426 2.24 -19.04 -19.15
C ALA A 426 1.87 -18.39 -20.49
N MET A 427 1.61 -17.08 -20.51
CA MET A 427 1.26 -16.36 -21.74
C MET A 427 2.44 -16.18 -22.70
N VAL A 428 3.66 -16.01 -22.19
CA VAL A 428 4.83 -15.64 -23.00
C VAL A 428 5.66 -16.86 -23.40
N ASP A 429 5.85 -17.81 -22.48
CA ASP A 429 6.73 -18.96 -22.68
C ASP A 429 5.96 -20.22 -23.07
N SER A 430 4.77 -20.44 -22.48
CA SER A 430 3.97 -21.67 -22.67
C SER A 430 2.88 -21.55 -23.74
N ASP A 431 2.75 -20.41 -24.43
CA ASP A 431 1.70 -20.08 -25.41
C ASP A 431 0.25 -20.27 -24.90
N ASP A 432 0.06 -20.30 -23.57
CA ASP A 432 -1.24 -20.43 -22.91
C ASP A 432 -1.79 -19.06 -22.52
N ILE A 433 -2.27 -18.34 -23.54
CA ILE A 433 -2.83 -17.00 -23.37
C ILE A 433 -4.09 -17.02 -22.49
N VAL A 434 -4.94 -18.04 -22.65
CA VAL A 434 -6.25 -18.12 -21.97
C VAL A 434 -6.07 -18.46 -20.49
N GLY A 435 -5.31 -19.52 -20.17
CA GLY A 435 -5.02 -19.89 -18.78
C GLY A 435 -4.19 -18.83 -18.06
N GLY A 436 -3.20 -18.26 -18.74
CA GLY A 436 -2.43 -17.11 -18.25
C GLY A 436 -3.31 -15.90 -17.91
N THR A 437 -4.25 -15.53 -18.78
CA THR A 437 -5.21 -14.44 -18.52
C THR A 437 -6.09 -14.74 -17.30
N GLY A 438 -6.57 -15.98 -17.16
CA GLY A 438 -7.35 -16.42 -16.00
C GLY A 438 -6.59 -16.29 -14.68
N MET A 439 -5.32 -16.72 -14.65
CA MET A 439 -4.45 -16.55 -13.49
C MET A 439 -4.18 -15.08 -13.16
N LEU A 440 -4.02 -14.23 -14.18
CA LEU A 440 -3.82 -12.80 -14.00
C LEU A 440 -5.04 -12.15 -13.35
N ILE A 441 -6.25 -12.45 -13.86
CA ILE A 441 -7.52 -11.97 -13.28
C ILE A 441 -7.64 -12.44 -11.82
N GLY A 442 -7.28 -13.69 -11.52
CA GLY A 442 -7.23 -14.21 -10.15
C GLY A 442 -6.24 -13.44 -9.25
N ALA A 443 -5.06 -13.09 -9.77
CA ALA A 443 -4.07 -12.28 -9.05
C ALA A 443 -4.56 -10.86 -8.75
N PHE A 444 -5.24 -10.22 -9.70
CA PHE A 444 -5.89 -8.92 -9.48
C PHE A 444 -7.04 -9.02 -8.47
N ALA A 445 -7.89 -10.05 -8.58
CA ALA A 445 -9.01 -10.26 -7.67
C ALA A 445 -8.54 -10.51 -6.23
N THR A 446 -7.47 -11.29 -6.06
CA THR A 446 -6.84 -11.51 -4.74
C THR A 446 -6.21 -10.23 -4.20
N ALA A 447 -5.52 -9.43 -5.02
CA ALA A 447 -4.99 -8.15 -4.58
C ALA A 447 -6.10 -7.18 -4.13
N LEU A 448 -7.21 -7.11 -4.88
CA LEU A 448 -8.38 -6.31 -4.52
C LEU A 448 -9.04 -6.81 -3.23
N ALA A 449 -9.15 -8.13 -3.06
CA ALA A 449 -9.65 -8.75 -1.83
C ALA A 449 -8.77 -8.42 -0.62
N LEU A 450 -7.45 -8.47 -0.76
CA LEU A 450 -6.52 -8.09 0.32
C LEU A 450 -6.66 -6.61 0.68
N ALA A 451 -6.64 -5.73 -0.32
CA ALA A 451 -6.79 -4.29 -0.13
C ALA A 451 -8.14 -3.93 0.53
N ALA A 452 -9.24 -4.50 0.04
CA ALA A 452 -10.58 -4.30 0.59
C ALA A 452 -10.71 -4.87 2.01
N GLY A 453 -10.13 -6.04 2.26
CA GLY A 453 -10.11 -6.69 3.58
C GLY A 453 -9.38 -5.84 4.61
N VAL A 454 -8.14 -5.41 4.32
CA VAL A 454 -7.36 -4.55 5.24
C VAL A 454 -8.08 -3.24 5.50
N THR A 455 -8.51 -2.53 4.46
CA THR A 455 -9.17 -1.23 4.60
C THR A 455 -10.49 -1.32 5.38
N LEU A 456 -11.28 -2.38 5.17
CA LEU A 456 -12.50 -2.62 5.95
C LEU A 456 -12.17 -3.01 7.40
N GLY A 457 -11.15 -3.85 7.62
CA GLY A 457 -10.73 -4.28 8.95
C GLY A 457 -10.25 -3.12 9.81
N GLU A 458 -9.42 -2.24 9.23
CA GLU A 458 -8.96 -1.02 9.89
C GLU A 458 -10.12 -0.04 10.16
N TYR A 459 -11.07 0.07 9.23
CA TYR A 459 -12.29 0.87 9.46
C TYR A 459 -13.11 0.32 10.62
N LEU A 460 -13.30 -1.00 10.70
CA LEU A 460 -14.04 -1.65 11.79
C LEU A 460 -13.29 -1.60 13.13
N ALA A 461 -11.97 -1.45 13.12
CA ALA A 461 -11.18 -1.22 14.33
C ALA A 461 -11.30 0.21 14.88
N THR A 462 -11.85 1.15 14.11
CA THR A 462 -12.00 2.56 14.51
C THR A 462 -12.74 2.81 15.84
N PRO A 463 -13.84 2.10 16.20
CA PRO A 463 -14.51 2.29 17.49
C PRO A 463 -13.69 1.83 18.70
N LEU A 464 -12.67 0.98 18.48
CA LEU A 464 -11.76 0.51 19.52
C LEU A 464 -10.65 1.53 19.84
N ARG A 465 -10.58 2.61 19.05
CA ARG A 465 -9.66 3.73 19.21
C ARG A 465 -10.29 4.80 20.08
N SER A 466 -9.63 5.20 21.16
CA SER A 466 -10.11 6.31 22.00
C SER A 466 -10.20 7.59 21.16
N GLU A 467 -11.38 8.21 21.16
CA GLU A 467 -11.62 9.60 20.71
C GLU A 467 -11.14 9.97 19.29
N MET A 468 -11.54 9.20 18.26
CA MET A 468 -11.40 9.68 16.88
C MET A 468 -12.33 10.87 16.62
N ASP A 469 -11.72 12.05 16.68
CA ASP A 469 -12.31 13.35 16.48
C ASP A 469 -13.20 13.40 15.22
N ARG A 470 -14.33 14.10 15.30
CA ARG A 470 -15.26 14.32 14.18
C ARG A 470 -14.56 14.97 12.98
N TRP A 471 -13.39 15.56 13.22
CA TRP A 471 -12.52 16.14 12.22
C TRP A 471 -11.75 15.08 11.39
N GLN A 472 -11.21 14.03 12.01
CA GLN A 472 -10.55 12.89 11.34
C GLN A 472 -11.47 12.25 10.29
N ARG A 473 -12.74 12.04 10.64
CA ARG A 473 -13.78 11.51 9.73
C ARG A 473 -14.07 12.44 8.57
N ARG A 474 -14.02 13.76 8.78
CA ARG A 474 -14.22 14.77 7.73
C ARG A 474 -13.01 14.85 6.80
N VAL A 475 -11.79 14.78 7.32
CA VAL A 475 -10.56 14.76 6.51
C VAL A 475 -10.46 13.49 5.66
N ASN A 476 -10.77 12.32 6.22
CA ASN A 476 -10.77 11.08 5.44
C ASN A 476 -11.85 11.09 4.33
N ARG A 477 -13.01 11.71 4.57
CA ARG A 477 -14.02 11.94 3.52
C ARG A 477 -13.55 12.91 2.43
N ARG A 478 -12.73 13.91 2.78
CA ARG A 478 -12.11 14.82 1.81
C ARG A 478 -11.03 14.11 0.99
N ALA A 479 -10.14 13.37 1.64
CA ALA A 479 -9.05 12.64 0.99
C ALA A 479 -9.59 11.59 0.00
N ARG A 480 -10.61 10.80 0.41
CA ARG A 480 -11.16 9.73 -0.44
C ARG A 480 -12.10 10.20 -1.56
N GLY A 481 -12.31 11.51 -1.72
CA GLY A 481 -13.19 12.08 -2.75
C GLY A 481 -14.58 11.45 -2.73
N ALA A 482 -15.42 11.80 -1.75
CA ALA A 482 -16.79 11.27 -1.69
C ALA A 482 -17.56 11.56 -2.99
N ARG A 483 -17.71 10.53 -3.84
CA ARG A 483 -18.67 10.55 -4.96
C ARG A 483 -20.04 10.29 -4.35
N THR A 484 -20.92 11.28 -4.40
CA THR A 484 -22.35 11.14 -4.11
C THR A 484 -23.05 10.36 -5.21
#